data_AF-A0A8X7NHB9-F1
#
_entry.id   AF-A0A8X7NHB9-F1
#
_cell.length_a   1.000
_cell.length_b   1.000
_cell.length_c   1.000
_cell.angle_alpha   90.00
_cell.angle_beta   90.00
_cell.angle_gamma   90.00
#
_symmetry.space_group_name_H-M   'P 1'
#
loop_
_entity.id
_entity.type
_entity.pdbx_description
1 polymer ?
#
loop_
_entity_poly.entity_id
_entity_poly.type
_entity_poly.pdbx_seq_one_letter_code
_entity_poly.pdbx_strand_id
1 'polypeptide(L)'
;MLLKAQVLLWLLVATAWGRDFQGGDTIDWGTQNVGQGDVHIHSGALWSIINNAASDFHGNIQVDSNAGLYVSSVNPNIALSATLYDSIYEFVNNGVVSFNAIKGAPGYAFNIIGNMFENNGDLFYSASGEGSVVSTIKTPDFHNTGSLNFYQKMKSDSYVLLGADAKTLVNNGQMCFTNINWHQLAGVLGAGCFTAQGQSSFYLQNTALQISEDQIFYLSNGETSILAVGSIDNPQTFHVRNFGTDKNGVANKVGLTATLYNSVGGKSAYAYNARDGILTLYVGLYTQNFEIGTGYDPTKFQIVSDTNREIPQIYLGAVQYNGSPPKPGMPSECKPCKSIPGIPGIDQPPATSYPISTAPTSSTKPMPTPTVPPMSTPSNSKHGLIKTVTVFETDVVEVTSTYTLTSFVKN
;
A
#
# COMPACT_ATOMS: atom_id res chain seq x y z
N MET A 1 25.54 49.18 -27.20
CA MET A 1 26.31 47.95 -26.85
C MET A 1 26.15 47.58 -25.37
N LEU A 2 26.19 48.53 -24.43
CA LEU A 2 25.98 48.30 -22.99
C LEU A 2 24.63 47.63 -22.63
N LEU A 3 23.54 48.01 -23.31
CA LEU A 3 22.20 47.47 -23.03
C LEU A 3 22.04 45.97 -23.41
N LYS A 4 22.75 45.52 -24.45
CA LYS A 4 22.74 44.10 -24.87
C LYS A 4 23.53 43.22 -23.90
N ALA A 5 24.62 43.75 -23.33
CA ALA A 5 25.39 43.08 -22.30
C ALA A 5 24.61 42.97 -20.98
N GLN A 6 23.82 43.99 -20.62
CA GLN A 6 22.94 43.93 -19.44
C GLN A 6 21.80 42.93 -19.62
N VAL A 7 21.13 42.86 -20.78
CA VAL A 7 20.08 41.85 -21.01
C VAL A 7 20.65 40.42 -20.99
N LEU A 8 21.85 40.18 -21.54
CA LEU A 8 22.54 38.89 -21.42
C LEU A 8 22.97 38.57 -19.98
N LEU A 9 23.38 39.58 -19.19
CA LEU A 9 23.74 39.38 -17.79
C LEU A 9 22.51 39.13 -16.90
N TRP A 10 21.35 39.72 -17.22
CA TRP A 10 20.08 39.42 -16.55
C TRP A 10 19.48 38.08 -17.02
N LEU A 11 19.76 37.63 -18.26
CA LEU A 11 19.44 36.27 -18.73
C LEU A 11 20.38 35.19 -18.15
N LEU A 12 21.62 35.55 -17.78
CA LEU A 12 22.57 34.66 -17.10
C LEU A 12 22.41 34.65 -15.56
N VAL A 13 21.62 35.59 -15.01
CA VAL A 13 21.23 35.66 -13.60
C VAL A 13 19.72 35.39 -13.47
N ALA A 14 19.20 34.45 -14.25
CA ALA A 14 18.30 33.47 -13.65
C ALA A 14 19.21 32.49 -12.92
N THR A 15 19.67 32.86 -11.71
CA THR A 15 20.26 31.86 -10.83
C THR A 15 19.16 30.83 -10.64
N ALA A 16 19.33 29.65 -11.22
CA ALA A 16 18.45 28.53 -10.94
C ALA A 16 18.62 28.24 -9.45
N TRP A 17 17.59 28.48 -8.64
CA TRP A 17 17.61 28.11 -7.22
C TRP A 17 17.46 26.58 -7.04
N GLY A 18 17.38 25.85 -8.16
CA GLY A 18 17.32 24.40 -8.20
C GLY A 18 18.63 23.70 -7.86
N ARG A 19 18.51 22.44 -7.46
CA ARG A 19 19.63 21.53 -7.23
C ARG A 19 19.76 20.59 -8.44
N ASP A 20 20.86 20.71 -9.14
CA ASP A 20 21.16 19.95 -10.35
C ASP A 20 22.42 19.09 -10.10
N PHE A 21 22.28 17.77 -10.22
CA PHE A 21 23.34 16.80 -9.93
C PHE A 21 23.79 16.10 -11.20
N GLN A 22 25.00 16.42 -11.67
CA GLN A 22 25.58 15.91 -12.93
C GLN A 22 26.73 14.94 -12.65
N GLY A 23 26.37 13.72 -12.29
CA GLY A 23 27.27 12.58 -12.08
C GLY A 23 27.87 12.45 -10.68
N GLY A 24 28.20 11.21 -10.31
CA GLY A 24 28.86 10.89 -9.04
C GLY A 24 27.94 10.91 -7.82
N ASP A 25 28.54 10.68 -6.65
CA ASP A 25 27.82 10.56 -5.38
C ASP A 25 27.91 11.87 -4.59
N THR A 26 26.76 12.49 -4.31
CA THR A 26 26.66 13.62 -3.39
C THR A 26 26.03 13.16 -2.08
N ILE A 27 26.77 13.29 -0.98
CA ILE A 27 26.35 12.84 0.36
C ILE A 27 26.26 14.04 1.29
N ASP A 28 25.05 14.42 1.67
CA ASP A 28 24.75 15.48 2.61
C ASP A 28 24.21 14.94 3.94
N TRP A 29 24.36 15.74 4.99
CA TRP A 29 23.90 15.41 6.34
C TRP A 29 23.02 16.52 6.92
N GLY A 30 22.01 16.13 7.67
CA GLY A 30 21.05 17.03 8.30
C GLY A 30 20.02 17.59 7.31
N THR A 31 19.21 18.51 7.82
CA THR A 31 18.20 19.26 7.06
C THR A 31 18.82 19.98 5.86
N GLN A 32 18.24 19.76 4.68
CA GLN A 32 18.62 20.48 3.46
C GLN A 32 17.55 21.51 3.10
N ASN A 33 17.98 22.76 2.92
CA ASN A 33 17.12 23.79 2.34
C ASN A 33 17.31 23.77 0.82
N VAL A 34 16.27 23.31 0.12
CA VAL A 34 16.22 23.23 -1.36
C VAL A 34 15.64 24.51 -1.96
N GLY A 35 15.24 25.48 -1.13
CA GLY A 35 14.60 26.72 -1.58
C GLY A 35 13.32 26.43 -2.37
N GLN A 36 12.99 27.33 -3.30
CA GLN A 36 11.88 27.21 -4.26
C GLN A 36 12.35 26.62 -5.61
N GLY A 37 13.45 25.86 -5.59
CA GLY A 37 14.12 25.39 -6.79
C GLY A 37 13.81 23.93 -7.12
N ASP A 38 13.79 23.63 -8.42
CA ASP A 38 13.65 22.26 -8.92
C ASP A 38 14.84 21.37 -8.54
N VAL A 39 14.61 20.09 -8.33
CA VAL A 39 15.65 19.07 -8.12
C VAL A 39 15.73 18.19 -9.37
N HIS A 40 16.90 18.15 -10.00
CA HIS A 40 17.18 17.21 -11.09
C HIS A 40 18.42 16.39 -10.77
N ILE A 41 18.26 15.07 -10.71
CA ILE A 41 19.36 14.11 -10.58
C ILE A 41 19.53 13.39 -11.92
N HIS A 42 20.61 13.73 -12.63
CA HIS A 42 20.90 13.16 -13.93
C HIS A 42 21.43 11.73 -13.84
N SER A 43 21.35 11.01 -14.97
CA SER A 43 21.87 9.65 -15.09
C SER A 43 23.34 9.55 -14.64
N GLY A 44 23.65 8.54 -13.82
CA GLY A 44 24.98 8.35 -13.23
C GLY A 44 25.27 9.23 -12.02
N ALA A 45 24.28 10.00 -11.54
CA ALA A 45 24.37 10.81 -10.33
C ALA A 45 23.49 10.25 -9.21
N LEU A 46 23.91 10.52 -7.99
CA LEU A 46 23.23 10.16 -6.76
C LEU A 46 23.24 11.37 -5.82
N TRP A 47 22.11 11.61 -5.16
CA TRP A 47 22.04 12.48 -3.99
C TRP A 47 21.50 11.71 -2.78
N SER A 48 22.27 11.68 -1.69
CA SER A 48 21.90 11.06 -0.41
C SER A 48 21.91 12.10 0.70
N ILE A 49 20.79 12.23 1.41
CA ILE A 49 20.62 13.12 2.56
C ILE A 49 20.41 12.27 3.82
N ILE A 50 21.36 12.29 4.74
CA ILE A 50 21.36 11.45 5.93
C ILE A 50 20.98 12.26 7.18
N ASN A 51 20.17 11.68 8.07
CA ASN A 51 19.64 12.34 9.27
C ASN A 51 18.85 13.60 8.94
N ASN A 52 18.00 13.50 7.92
CA ASN A 52 17.18 14.61 7.47
C ASN A 52 15.98 14.86 8.40
N ALA A 53 16.03 15.91 9.22
CA ALA A 53 14.93 16.26 10.10
C ALA A 53 13.79 17.00 9.36
N ALA A 54 14.12 17.68 8.25
CA ALA A 54 13.19 18.45 7.42
C ALA A 54 13.87 18.77 6.09
N SER A 55 13.51 18.05 5.03
CA SER A 55 13.74 18.51 3.66
C SER A 55 12.37 18.79 3.08
N ASP A 56 12.11 20.08 2.86
CA ASP A 56 10.93 20.55 2.17
C ASP A 56 11.34 20.87 0.73
N PHE A 57 10.89 20.03 -0.19
CA PHE A 57 11.04 20.27 -1.62
C PHE A 57 9.92 21.22 -2.05
N HIS A 58 10.29 22.42 -2.53
CA HIS A 58 9.35 23.42 -3.06
C HIS A 58 9.62 23.68 -4.54
N GLY A 59 9.76 22.62 -5.32
CA GLY A 59 10.01 22.65 -6.75
C GLY A 59 9.75 21.27 -7.37
N ASN A 60 9.83 21.17 -8.69
CA ASN A 60 9.71 19.90 -9.38
C ASN A 60 10.84 18.95 -8.99
N ILE A 61 10.56 17.65 -8.95
CA ILE A 61 11.58 16.62 -8.70
C ILE A 61 11.67 15.72 -9.92
N GLN A 62 12.84 15.64 -10.54
CA GLN A 62 13.15 14.72 -11.63
C GLN A 62 14.35 13.85 -11.28
N VAL A 63 14.15 12.54 -11.33
CA VAL A 63 15.23 11.54 -11.18
C VAL A 63 15.32 10.72 -12.46
N ASP A 64 16.42 10.85 -13.19
CA ASP A 64 16.64 10.15 -14.46
C ASP A 64 16.90 8.65 -14.25
N SER A 65 16.86 7.87 -15.33
CA SER A 65 17.28 6.47 -15.31
C SER A 65 18.74 6.34 -14.88
N ASN A 66 19.07 5.31 -14.07
CA ASN A 66 20.39 5.13 -13.45
C ASN A 66 20.82 6.32 -12.55
N ALA A 67 19.85 7.04 -11.99
CA ALA A 67 20.07 8.08 -10.98
C ALA A 67 19.38 7.74 -9.66
N GLY A 68 19.72 8.43 -8.58
CA GLY A 68 19.19 8.11 -7.26
C GLY A 68 18.98 9.29 -6.31
N LEU A 69 17.81 9.37 -5.68
CA LEU A 69 17.50 10.25 -4.55
C LEU A 69 17.28 9.43 -3.29
N TYR A 70 18.10 9.64 -2.27
CA TYR A 70 18.02 8.94 -1.00
C TYR A 70 17.84 9.95 0.13
N VAL A 71 16.79 9.82 0.92
CA VAL A 71 16.55 10.66 2.10
C VAL A 71 16.36 9.74 3.28
N SER A 72 17.22 9.84 4.29
CA SER A 72 17.29 8.85 5.35
C SER A 72 17.40 9.47 6.74
N SER A 73 16.99 8.71 7.75
CA SER A 73 17.31 8.97 9.16
C SER A 73 17.89 7.70 9.78
N VAL A 74 19.07 7.84 10.37
CA VAL A 74 19.81 6.76 11.04
C VAL A 74 20.01 7.05 12.54
N ASN A 75 19.37 8.10 13.05
CA ASN A 75 19.38 8.48 14.46
C ASN A 75 17.96 8.37 15.02
N PRO A 76 17.75 7.60 16.10
CA PRO A 76 16.41 7.40 16.69
C PRO A 76 15.80 8.68 17.31
N ASN A 77 16.56 9.78 17.40
CA ASN A 77 16.07 11.07 17.86
C ASN A 77 15.70 12.03 16.72
N ILE A 78 15.87 11.63 15.45
CA ILE A 78 15.60 12.47 14.29
C ILE A 78 14.40 11.88 13.52
N ALA A 79 13.28 12.60 13.57
CA ALA A 79 12.12 12.31 12.75
C ALA A 79 12.41 12.69 11.30
N LEU A 80 12.28 11.73 10.39
CA LEU A 80 12.53 11.99 8.96
C LEU A 80 11.37 12.78 8.38
N SER A 81 11.63 13.92 7.72
CA SER A 81 10.62 14.60 6.90
C SER A 81 11.12 14.80 5.47
N ALA A 82 10.53 14.06 4.53
CA ALA A 82 10.80 14.12 3.11
C ALA A 82 9.50 14.48 2.41
N THR A 83 9.33 15.76 2.08
CA THR A 83 8.04 16.25 1.65
C THR A 83 8.13 17.14 0.42
N LEU A 84 7.25 16.89 -0.55
CA LEU A 84 6.90 17.81 -1.62
C LEU A 84 5.49 18.30 -1.29
N TYR A 85 5.36 19.59 -0.98
CA TYR A 85 4.09 20.21 -0.60
C TYR A 85 3.79 21.39 -1.50
N ASP A 86 3.08 21.15 -2.60
CA ASP A 86 2.21 22.12 -3.27
C ASP A 86 1.44 21.41 -4.39
N SER A 87 0.22 21.85 -4.68
CA SER A 87 -0.58 21.32 -5.79
C SER A 87 -0.06 21.65 -7.19
N ILE A 88 1.02 22.42 -7.31
CA ILE A 88 1.56 22.89 -8.60
C ILE A 88 2.78 22.10 -9.10
N TYR A 89 3.47 21.36 -8.22
CA TYR A 89 4.74 20.74 -8.56
C TYR A 89 4.58 19.33 -9.14
N GLU A 90 5.59 18.93 -9.91
CA GLU A 90 5.64 17.64 -10.59
C GLU A 90 6.70 16.74 -9.94
N PHE A 91 6.41 15.44 -9.88
CA PHE A 91 7.34 14.41 -9.42
C PHE A 91 7.50 13.35 -10.50
N VAL A 92 8.69 13.23 -11.07
CA VAL A 92 9.02 12.27 -12.13
C VAL A 92 10.20 11.41 -11.68
N ASN A 93 9.97 10.10 -11.55
CA ASN A 93 10.98 9.13 -11.16
C ASN A 93 11.18 8.04 -12.22
N ASN A 94 12.35 8.05 -12.86
CA ASN A 94 12.83 6.99 -13.76
C ASN A 94 14.00 6.18 -13.15
N GLY A 95 14.49 6.57 -11.96
CA GLY A 95 15.62 5.97 -11.26
C GLY A 95 15.20 5.29 -9.95
N VAL A 96 15.92 5.59 -8.87
CA VAL A 96 15.60 5.11 -7.51
C VAL A 96 15.34 6.29 -6.59
N VAL A 97 14.19 6.29 -5.91
CA VAL A 97 13.87 7.22 -4.82
C VAL A 97 13.66 6.41 -3.54
N SER A 98 14.39 6.71 -2.48
CA SER A 98 14.29 5.98 -1.21
C SER A 98 14.18 6.92 -0.03
N PHE A 99 13.02 6.91 0.63
CA PHE A 99 12.80 7.55 1.92
C PHE A 99 12.88 6.50 3.02
N ASN A 100 13.94 6.55 3.83
CA ASN A 100 14.28 5.50 4.79
C ASN A 100 14.42 6.02 6.23
N ALA A 101 13.36 5.81 7.02
CA ALA A 101 13.27 6.11 8.43
C ALA A 101 13.34 4.85 9.33
N ILE A 102 13.82 3.70 8.82
CA ILE A 102 13.83 2.44 9.60
C ILE A 102 14.63 2.58 10.92
N LYS A 103 15.73 3.32 10.88
CA LYS A 103 16.61 3.58 12.04
C LYS A 103 16.38 4.97 12.65
N GLY A 104 15.40 5.72 12.14
CA GLY A 104 15.04 7.07 12.58
C GLY A 104 14.12 7.07 13.80
N ALA A 105 13.67 8.26 14.21
CA ALA A 105 12.66 8.39 15.25
C ALA A 105 11.32 7.74 14.83
N PRO A 106 10.44 7.39 15.79
CA PRO A 106 9.15 6.76 15.49
C PRO A 106 8.25 7.59 14.56
N GLY A 107 8.32 8.92 14.65
CA GLY A 107 7.61 9.84 13.77
C GLY A 107 8.39 10.10 12.48
N TYR A 108 7.68 10.18 11.36
CA TYR A 108 8.22 10.56 10.06
C TYR A 108 7.14 11.24 9.21
N ALA A 109 7.52 11.90 8.12
CA ALA A 109 6.63 12.49 7.14
C ALA A 109 7.09 12.11 5.75
N PHE A 110 6.31 11.28 5.06
CA PHE A 110 6.52 10.90 3.66
C PHE A 110 5.32 11.39 2.85
N ASN A 111 5.47 12.55 2.22
CA ASN A 111 4.37 13.19 1.50
C ASN A 111 4.84 13.70 0.15
N ILE A 112 4.23 13.19 -0.91
CA ILE A 112 4.34 13.77 -2.26
C ILE A 112 2.96 14.32 -2.59
N ILE A 113 2.79 15.63 -2.46
CA ILE A 113 1.58 16.36 -2.83
C ILE A 113 1.97 17.31 -3.96
N GLY A 114 1.33 17.12 -5.10
CA GLY A 114 1.76 17.66 -6.40
C GLY A 114 0.60 17.78 -7.39
N ASN A 115 0.89 18.39 -8.54
CA ASN A 115 0.02 18.35 -9.72
C ASN A 115 0.14 17.00 -10.46
N MET A 116 1.37 16.48 -10.57
CA MET A 116 1.66 15.25 -11.32
C MET A 116 2.62 14.34 -10.54
N PHE A 117 2.34 13.04 -10.60
CA PHE A 117 3.23 11.98 -10.14
C PHE A 117 3.40 10.94 -11.26
N GLU A 118 4.62 10.79 -11.75
CA GLU A 118 5.00 9.76 -12.72
C GLU A 118 6.13 8.90 -12.15
N ASN A 119 5.88 7.60 -11.99
CA ASN A 119 6.88 6.64 -11.53
C ASN A 119 7.07 5.50 -12.53
N ASN A 120 8.23 5.51 -13.20
CA ASN A 120 8.72 4.45 -14.07
C ASN A 120 9.87 3.65 -13.41
N GLY A 121 10.51 4.24 -12.40
CA GLY A 121 11.58 3.64 -11.60
C GLY A 121 11.09 2.94 -10.32
N ASP A 122 11.92 2.98 -9.29
CA ASP A 122 11.61 2.42 -7.97
C ASP A 122 11.48 3.52 -6.92
N LEU A 123 10.39 3.50 -6.16
CA LEU A 123 10.16 4.39 -5.03
C LEU A 123 9.92 3.58 -3.75
N PHE A 124 10.62 3.95 -2.68
CA PHE A 124 10.54 3.29 -1.37
C PHE A 124 10.15 4.27 -0.27
N TYR A 125 9.08 3.95 0.46
CA TYR A 125 8.76 4.55 1.76
C TYR A 125 8.99 3.49 2.83
N SER A 126 10.03 3.67 3.63
CA SER A 126 10.47 2.64 4.60
C SER A 126 10.58 3.22 6.00
N ALA A 127 9.93 2.60 6.98
CA ALA A 127 9.94 3.06 8.36
C ALA A 127 10.04 1.93 9.38
N SER A 128 10.31 2.27 10.65
CA SER A 128 10.35 1.30 11.73
C SER A 128 8.96 0.71 12.02
N GLY A 129 7.91 1.55 12.00
CA GLY A 129 6.59 1.18 12.49
C GLY A 129 6.47 1.25 14.02
N GLU A 130 7.44 1.86 14.72
CA GLU A 130 7.29 2.16 16.15
C GLU A 130 6.25 3.27 16.38
N GLY A 131 6.16 4.22 15.45
CA GLY A 131 5.12 5.24 15.40
C GLY A 131 4.02 4.91 14.39
N SER A 132 2.93 5.65 14.46
CA SER A 132 1.82 5.58 13.51
C SER A 132 1.73 6.88 12.73
N VAL A 133 1.78 6.79 11.40
CA VAL A 133 1.92 7.90 10.47
C VAL A 133 1.14 7.60 9.21
N VAL A 134 0.48 8.62 8.67
CA VAL A 134 -0.12 8.57 7.33
C VAL A 134 0.93 9.01 6.31
N SER A 135 1.20 8.16 5.33
CA SER A 135 2.07 8.50 4.20
C SER A 135 1.24 8.73 2.94
N THR A 136 1.62 9.71 2.11
CA THR A 136 0.79 10.09 0.97
C THR A 136 1.58 10.26 -0.31
N ILE A 137 0.92 9.89 -1.42
CA ILE A 137 1.22 10.38 -2.77
C ILE A 137 -0.11 10.87 -3.34
N LYS A 138 -0.36 12.18 -3.25
CA LYS A 138 -1.65 12.81 -3.55
C LYS A 138 -1.48 13.79 -4.71
N THR A 139 -1.74 13.30 -5.92
CA THR A 139 -1.74 14.10 -7.15
C THR A 139 -3.01 13.79 -7.96
N PRO A 140 -3.57 14.77 -8.69
CA PRO A 140 -4.68 14.53 -9.60
C PRO A 140 -4.26 13.76 -10.85
N ASP A 141 -3.00 13.91 -11.27
CA ASP A 141 -2.38 13.13 -12.34
C ASP A 141 -1.39 12.14 -11.73
N PHE A 142 -1.72 10.85 -11.75
CA PHE A 142 -0.93 9.78 -11.12
C PHE A 142 -0.74 8.64 -12.11
N HIS A 143 0.51 8.36 -12.46
CA HIS A 143 0.92 7.25 -13.30
C HIS A 143 2.05 6.44 -12.65
N ASN A 144 1.84 5.13 -12.52
CA ASN A 144 2.87 4.19 -12.09
C ASN A 144 3.02 3.05 -13.10
N THR A 145 4.20 2.92 -13.71
CA THR A 145 4.61 1.73 -14.48
C THR A 145 5.77 0.97 -13.81
N GLY A 146 6.45 1.63 -12.87
CA GLY A 146 7.55 1.09 -12.09
C GLY A 146 7.11 0.34 -10.83
N SER A 147 7.88 0.49 -9.74
CA SER A 147 7.62 -0.14 -8.45
C SER A 147 7.47 0.89 -7.32
N LEU A 148 6.37 0.82 -6.58
CA LEU A 148 6.20 1.53 -5.30
C LEU A 148 6.26 0.53 -4.15
N ASN A 149 7.10 0.77 -3.16
CA ASN A 149 7.32 -0.12 -2.03
C ASN A 149 7.11 0.63 -0.71
N PHE A 150 6.03 0.30 -0.02
CA PHE A 150 5.68 0.82 1.29
C PHE A 150 5.99 -0.24 2.34
N TYR A 151 6.93 0.06 3.23
CA TYR A 151 7.46 -0.91 4.18
C TYR A 151 7.47 -0.37 5.59
N GLN A 152 7.02 -1.22 6.52
CA GLN A 152 7.32 -1.09 7.94
C GLN A 152 7.99 -2.35 8.49
N LYS A 153 8.99 -2.15 9.35
CA LYS A 153 9.64 -3.26 10.05
C LYS A 153 8.65 -3.99 10.97
N MET A 154 7.76 -3.25 11.63
CA MET A 154 6.65 -3.80 12.41
C MET A 154 5.33 -3.10 12.07
N LYS A 155 4.21 -3.78 12.29
CA LYS A 155 2.87 -3.24 12.07
C LYS A 155 2.51 -2.15 13.08
N SER A 156 2.00 -1.01 12.61
CA SER A 156 1.41 0.05 13.44
C SER A 156 0.02 0.49 12.95
N ASP A 157 -0.50 1.63 13.44
CA ASP A 157 -1.67 2.30 12.86
C ASP A 157 -1.31 3.16 11.63
N SER A 158 -0.17 2.88 10.98
CA SER A 158 0.18 3.57 9.74
C SER A 158 -0.60 3.03 8.54
N TYR A 159 -0.93 3.94 7.63
CA TYR A 159 -1.51 3.61 6.34
C TYR A 159 -1.02 4.57 5.25
N VAL A 160 -1.22 4.16 4.01
CA VAL A 160 -0.86 4.91 2.81
C VAL A 160 -2.13 5.36 2.09
N LEU A 161 -2.12 6.61 1.62
CA LEU A 161 -3.12 7.17 0.71
C LEU A 161 -2.47 7.46 -0.65
N LEU A 162 -3.13 7.02 -1.72
CA LEU A 162 -2.63 7.17 -3.10
C LEU A 162 -3.69 7.80 -4.00
N GLY A 163 -3.25 8.75 -4.83
CA GLY A 163 -4.10 9.54 -5.72
C GLY A 163 -4.84 10.67 -5.00
N ALA A 164 -5.43 11.58 -5.77
CA ALA A 164 -6.29 12.63 -5.25
C ALA A 164 -7.72 12.13 -4.94
N ASP A 165 -8.36 12.79 -3.98
CA ASP A 165 -9.71 12.44 -3.51
C ASP A 165 -10.70 12.40 -4.68
N ALA A 166 -11.47 11.31 -4.77
CA ALA A 166 -12.47 11.09 -5.81
C ALA A 166 -11.93 11.20 -7.26
N LYS A 167 -10.62 11.10 -7.46
CA LYS A 167 -9.98 10.97 -8.78
C LYS A 167 -9.64 9.52 -9.06
N THR A 168 -8.90 9.31 -10.14
CA THR A 168 -8.39 8.01 -10.55
C THR A 168 -6.87 8.08 -10.65
N LEU A 169 -6.19 7.06 -10.14
CA LEU A 169 -4.79 6.82 -10.41
C LEU A 169 -4.63 5.71 -11.46
N VAL A 170 -3.57 5.76 -12.26
CA VAL A 170 -3.24 4.73 -13.24
C VAL A 170 -2.07 3.90 -12.73
N ASN A 171 -2.30 2.60 -12.51
CA ASN A 171 -1.28 1.65 -12.10
C ASN A 171 -1.12 0.55 -13.17
N ASN A 172 0.01 0.53 -13.87
CA ASN A 172 0.45 -0.57 -14.72
C ASN A 172 1.71 -1.26 -14.18
N GLY A 173 2.16 -0.86 -12.99
CA GLY A 173 3.34 -1.36 -12.32
C GLY A 173 3.02 -2.24 -11.12
N GLN A 174 3.97 -2.32 -10.19
CA GLN A 174 3.86 -3.06 -8.92
C GLN A 174 3.77 -2.10 -7.73
N MET A 175 2.75 -2.24 -6.91
CA MET A 175 2.66 -1.59 -5.60
C MET A 175 2.75 -2.64 -4.50
N CYS A 176 3.63 -2.46 -3.53
CA CYS A 176 3.92 -3.42 -2.48
C CYS A 176 3.75 -2.80 -1.11
N PHE A 177 3.06 -3.51 -0.23
CA PHE A 177 2.76 -3.07 1.13
C PHE A 177 3.17 -4.15 2.12
N THR A 178 4.17 -3.85 2.95
CA THR A 178 4.69 -4.79 3.95
C THR A 178 4.50 -4.23 5.35
N ASN A 179 3.65 -4.90 6.14
CA ASN A 179 3.21 -4.49 7.48
C ASN A 179 2.58 -3.10 7.57
N ILE A 180 2.05 -2.57 6.47
CA ILE A 180 1.42 -1.24 6.41
C ILE A 180 0.12 -1.33 5.61
N ASN A 181 -0.91 -0.58 6.02
CA ASN A 181 -2.18 -0.61 5.31
C ASN A 181 -2.18 0.31 4.08
N TRP A 182 -3.04 -0.01 3.13
CA TRP A 182 -3.49 0.94 2.11
C TRP A 182 -4.96 1.26 2.36
N HIS A 183 -5.29 2.54 2.37
CA HIS A 183 -6.66 3.02 2.41
C HIS A 183 -7.00 3.59 1.04
N GLN A 184 -8.02 3.02 0.40
CA GLN A 184 -8.45 3.46 -0.92
C GLN A 184 -8.98 4.90 -0.81
N LEU A 185 -8.41 5.78 -1.62
CA LEU A 185 -8.82 7.18 -1.71
C LEU A 185 -9.39 7.49 -3.10
N ALA A 186 -8.65 7.08 -4.12
CA ALA A 186 -8.97 7.22 -5.53
C ALA A 186 -9.48 5.89 -6.14
N GLY A 187 -10.13 5.99 -7.30
CA GLY A 187 -10.30 4.86 -8.22
C GLY A 187 -8.96 4.45 -8.83
N VAL A 188 -8.90 3.25 -9.41
CA VAL A 188 -7.66 2.67 -9.94
C VAL A 188 -7.90 2.17 -11.36
N LEU A 189 -7.15 2.70 -12.33
CA LEU A 189 -7.13 2.24 -13.71
C LEU A 189 -5.83 1.49 -14.03
N GLY A 190 -5.82 0.75 -15.14
CA GLY A 190 -4.66 0.00 -15.63
C GLY A 190 -4.73 -1.50 -15.32
N ALA A 191 -3.61 -2.19 -15.56
CA ALA A 191 -3.47 -3.65 -15.44
C ALA A 191 -2.31 -4.07 -14.51
N GLY A 192 -2.03 -3.24 -13.50
CA GLY A 192 -0.97 -3.47 -12.52
C GLY A 192 -1.37 -4.36 -11.36
N CYS A 193 -0.50 -4.39 -10.34
CA CYS A 193 -0.68 -5.24 -9.17
C CYS A 193 -0.48 -4.50 -7.84
N PHE A 194 -1.36 -4.79 -6.87
CA PHE A 194 -1.26 -4.43 -5.47
C PHE A 194 -0.94 -5.68 -4.64
N THR A 195 0.24 -5.72 -4.02
CA THR A 195 0.69 -6.85 -3.20
C THR A 195 0.68 -6.50 -1.72
N ALA A 196 -0.08 -7.26 -0.93
CA ALA A 196 -0.01 -7.22 0.53
C ALA A 196 0.94 -8.31 1.04
N GLN A 197 1.80 -7.96 2.01
CA GLN A 197 2.73 -8.88 2.66
C GLN A 197 2.74 -8.69 4.17
N GLY A 198 3.03 -9.76 4.92
CA GLY A 198 3.13 -9.70 6.38
C GLY A 198 1.77 -9.43 7.02
N GLN A 199 1.62 -8.31 7.72
CA GLN A 199 0.38 -7.89 8.39
C GLN A 199 -0.30 -6.70 7.69
N SER A 200 -0.14 -6.57 6.37
CA SER A 200 -0.77 -5.50 5.57
C SER A 200 -2.23 -5.80 5.25
N SER A 201 -3.06 -4.76 5.29
CA SER A 201 -4.46 -4.81 4.87
C SER A 201 -4.78 -3.75 3.83
N PHE A 202 -5.66 -4.09 2.90
CA PHE A 202 -6.25 -3.15 1.95
C PHE A 202 -7.66 -2.80 2.41
N TYR A 203 -7.86 -1.53 2.74
CA TYR A 203 -9.17 -1.00 3.08
C TYR A 203 -9.78 -0.29 1.87
N LEU A 204 -10.67 -0.99 1.16
CA LEU A 204 -11.41 -0.48 0.02
C LEU A 204 -12.64 0.27 0.52
N GLN A 205 -12.41 1.47 1.06
CA GLN A 205 -13.45 2.31 1.67
C GLN A 205 -14.31 3.06 0.66
N ASN A 206 -13.82 3.24 -0.57
CA ASN A 206 -14.47 4.02 -1.62
C ASN A 206 -14.87 3.13 -2.80
N THR A 207 -15.66 2.09 -2.56
CA THR A 207 -16.09 1.12 -3.59
C THR A 207 -17.08 1.69 -4.61
N ALA A 208 -17.48 2.96 -4.50
CA ALA A 208 -18.13 3.71 -5.58
C ALA A 208 -17.12 4.16 -6.67
N LEU A 209 -15.83 4.28 -6.32
CA LEU A 209 -14.77 4.60 -7.27
C LEU A 209 -14.27 3.30 -7.91
N GLN A 210 -14.31 3.24 -9.23
CA GLN A 210 -13.98 2.03 -9.98
C GLN A 210 -12.51 1.64 -9.78
N ILE A 211 -12.30 0.34 -9.54
CA ILE A 211 -11.02 -0.33 -9.70
C ILE A 211 -11.14 -1.20 -10.97
N SER A 212 -10.20 -1.03 -11.89
CA SER A 212 -10.18 -1.76 -13.16
C SER A 212 -10.17 -3.27 -12.93
N GLU A 213 -10.93 -4.02 -13.74
CA GLU A 213 -10.99 -5.48 -13.69
C GLU A 213 -9.63 -6.12 -14.04
N ASP A 214 -8.72 -5.39 -14.70
CA ASP A 214 -7.36 -5.86 -14.96
C ASP A 214 -6.40 -5.63 -13.77
N GLN A 215 -6.83 -4.96 -12.70
CA GLN A 215 -6.01 -4.81 -11.49
C GLN A 215 -6.04 -6.07 -10.64
N ILE A 216 -4.87 -6.49 -10.18
CA ILE A 216 -4.74 -7.67 -9.32
C ILE A 216 -4.40 -7.27 -7.89
N PHE A 217 -5.17 -7.79 -6.93
CA PHE A 217 -4.82 -7.82 -5.51
C PHE A 217 -4.18 -9.16 -5.16
N TYR A 218 -2.88 -9.15 -4.87
CA TYR A 218 -2.13 -10.35 -4.49
C TYR A 218 -1.85 -10.38 -2.99
N LEU A 219 -2.28 -11.45 -2.32
CA LEU A 219 -2.09 -11.66 -0.89
C LEU A 219 -0.90 -12.61 -0.68
N SER A 220 0.30 -12.08 -0.44
CA SER A 220 1.56 -12.84 -0.53
C SER A 220 1.87 -13.73 0.69
N ASN A 221 0.84 -14.28 1.34
CA ASN A 221 0.87 -14.96 2.64
C ASN A 221 1.00 -13.99 3.83
N GLY A 222 0.90 -14.52 5.05
CA GLY A 222 0.85 -13.75 6.29
C GLY A 222 -0.58 -13.49 6.75
N GLU A 223 -0.76 -12.51 7.63
CA GLU A 223 -2.08 -12.10 8.14
C GLU A 223 -2.71 -11.05 7.22
N THR A 224 -2.50 -11.17 5.91
CA THR A 224 -2.93 -10.13 4.97
C THR A 224 -4.43 -10.14 4.77
N SER A 225 -5.02 -8.97 4.48
CA SER A 225 -6.45 -8.91 4.27
C SER A 225 -6.94 -7.83 3.32
N ILE A 226 -8.17 -8.01 2.84
CA ILE A 226 -8.93 -6.99 2.12
C ILE A 226 -10.24 -6.78 2.88
N LEU A 227 -10.54 -5.54 3.24
CA LEU A 227 -11.82 -5.13 3.79
C LEU A 227 -12.46 -4.13 2.84
N ALA A 228 -13.69 -4.37 2.40
CA ALA A 228 -14.38 -3.52 1.44
C ALA A 228 -15.71 -2.99 1.95
N VAL A 229 -16.13 -1.82 1.47
CA VAL A 229 -17.51 -1.36 1.64
C VAL A 229 -18.40 -2.08 0.63
N GLY A 230 -19.46 -2.73 1.10
CA GLY A 230 -20.43 -3.41 0.23
C GLY A 230 -21.32 -2.41 -0.54
N SER A 231 -21.84 -2.85 -1.68
CA SER A 231 -22.73 -2.08 -2.57
C SER A 231 -24.05 -2.80 -2.79
N ILE A 232 -25.15 -2.03 -2.94
CA ILE A 232 -26.48 -2.58 -3.26
C ILE A 232 -26.62 -2.74 -4.78
N ASP A 233 -26.33 -1.68 -5.53
CA ASP A 233 -26.73 -1.59 -6.93
C ASP A 233 -25.66 -2.14 -7.89
N ASN A 234 -24.39 -1.84 -7.61
CA ASN A 234 -23.28 -2.15 -8.51
C ASN A 234 -22.05 -2.63 -7.72
N PRO A 235 -22.08 -3.84 -7.14
CA PRO A 235 -20.90 -4.42 -6.53
C PRO A 235 -19.83 -4.68 -7.58
N GLN A 236 -18.67 -4.05 -7.43
CA GLN A 236 -17.49 -4.32 -8.28
C GLN A 236 -17.02 -5.78 -8.10
N THR A 237 -16.13 -6.26 -8.97
CA THR A 237 -15.44 -7.53 -8.78
C THR A 237 -13.96 -7.28 -8.57
N PHE A 238 -13.47 -7.51 -7.35
CA PHE A 238 -12.04 -7.38 -7.08
C PHE A 238 -11.33 -8.69 -7.41
N HIS A 239 -10.32 -8.64 -8.27
CA HIS A 239 -9.53 -9.83 -8.62
C HIS A 239 -8.47 -10.09 -7.56
N VAL A 240 -8.65 -11.17 -6.81
CA VAL A 240 -7.80 -11.54 -5.69
C VAL A 240 -7.02 -12.81 -6.04
N ARG A 241 -5.73 -12.83 -5.73
CA ARG A 241 -4.86 -13.97 -5.98
C ARG A 241 -4.25 -14.45 -4.67
N ASN A 242 -4.05 -15.76 -4.57
CA ASN A 242 -3.48 -16.44 -3.41
C ASN A 242 -4.30 -16.26 -2.10
N PHE A 243 -5.62 -16.25 -2.22
CA PHE A 243 -6.53 -16.29 -1.06
C PHE A 243 -6.53 -17.69 -0.45
N GLY A 244 -6.23 -17.81 0.84
CA GLY A 244 -6.18 -19.10 1.52
C GLY A 244 -5.25 -19.12 2.74
N THR A 245 -5.06 -20.33 3.26
CA THR A 245 -4.16 -20.62 4.37
C THR A 245 -2.80 -21.05 3.84
N ASP A 246 -1.74 -20.39 4.29
CA ASP A 246 -0.37 -20.72 3.91
C ASP A 246 0.12 -22.01 4.60
N LYS A 247 1.34 -22.44 4.25
CA LYS A 247 1.97 -23.65 4.80
C LYS A 247 2.22 -23.60 6.32
N ASN A 248 2.19 -22.41 6.92
CA ASN A 248 2.38 -22.20 8.35
C ASN A 248 1.05 -22.13 9.11
N GLY A 249 -0.09 -22.30 8.41
CA GLY A 249 -1.42 -22.24 9.03
C GLY A 249 -1.98 -20.83 9.15
N VAL A 250 -1.36 -19.83 8.52
CA VAL A 250 -1.84 -18.44 8.57
C VAL A 250 -2.75 -18.18 7.38
N ALA A 251 -3.97 -17.74 7.64
CA ALA A 251 -4.98 -17.50 6.62
C ALA A 251 -5.13 -16.00 6.31
N ASN A 252 -5.07 -15.67 5.03
CA ASN A 252 -5.48 -14.35 4.54
C ASN A 252 -7.00 -14.21 4.62
N LYS A 253 -7.50 -12.98 4.70
CA LYS A 253 -8.93 -12.69 4.86
C LYS A 253 -9.46 -11.74 3.78
N VAL A 254 -10.71 -11.95 3.37
CA VAL A 254 -11.48 -10.98 2.59
C VAL A 254 -12.79 -10.71 3.32
N GLY A 255 -13.19 -9.44 3.46
CA GLY A 255 -14.31 -9.09 4.31
C GLY A 255 -14.99 -7.79 3.92
N LEU A 256 -16.05 -7.47 4.65
CA LEU A 256 -16.84 -6.26 4.52
C LEU A 256 -16.84 -5.45 5.82
N THR A 257 -17.09 -4.15 5.71
CA THR A 257 -17.14 -3.19 6.83
C THR A 257 -18.34 -3.36 7.78
N ALA A 258 -19.02 -4.51 7.73
CA ALA A 258 -20.12 -4.88 8.62
C ALA A 258 -20.23 -6.40 8.77
N THR A 259 -20.83 -6.85 9.87
CA THR A 259 -20.98 -8.28 10.17
C THR A 259 -21.67 -8.99 9.01
N LEU A 260 -21.10 -10.11 8.55
CA LEU A 260 -21.64 -10.83 7.40
C LEU A 260 -22.93 -11.54 7.78
N TYR A 261 -23.99 -11.28 7.02
CA TYR A 261 -25.24 -12.02 7.10
C TYR A 261 -25.99 -11.96 5.77
N ASN A 262 -26.81 -12.98 5.49
CA ASN A 262 -27.70 -12.96 4.33
C ASN A 262 -29.08 -12.40 4.73
N SER A 263 -29.65 -11.51 3.91
CA SER A 263 -31.02 -11.01 4.10
C SER A 263 -32.09 -12.10 3.98
N VAL A 264 -31.79 -13.20 3.29
CA VAL A 264 -32.66 -14.36 3.17
C VAL A 264 -32.31 -15.38 4.27
N GLY A 265 -33.24 -15.59 5.20
CA GLY A 265 -33.09 -16.55 6.29
C GLY A 265 -32.65 -17.94 5.81
N GLY A 266 -31.69 -18.54 6.51
CA GLY A 266 -31.15 -19.87 6.21
C GLY A 266 -30.11 -19.91 5.07
N LYS A 267 -29.82 -18.78 4.41
CA LYS A 267 -28.71 -18.70 3.44
C LYS A 267 -27.40 -18.29 4.11
N SER A 268 -26.30 -18.76 3.53
CA SER A 268 -24.95 -18.38 3.95
C SER A 268 -24.70 -16.89 3.70
N ALA A 269 -23.91 -16.27 4.58
CA ALA A 269 -23.43 -14.89 4.44
C ALA A 269 -22.32 -14.73 3.37
N TYR A 270 -21.96 -15.82 2.70
CA TYR A 270 -21.12 -15.83 1.51
C TYR A 270 -21.64 -16.87 0.50
N ALA A 271 -21.30 -16.69 -0.77
CA ALA A 271 -21.54 -17.67 -1.82
C ALA A 271 -20.33 -17.74 -2.74
N TYR A 272 -19.87 -18.94 -3.09
CA TYR A 272 -18.79 -19.14 -4.03
C TYR A 272 -19.30 -19.80 -5.31
N ASN A 273 -19.10 -19.12 -6.44
CA ASN A 273 -19.40 -19.62 -7.76
C ASN A 273 -18.18 -20.36 -8.32
N ALA A 274 -18.21 -21.68 -8.30
CA ALA A 274 -17.09 -22.52 -8.74
C ALA A 274 -16.79 -22.44 -10.25
N ARG A 275 -17.74 -21.99 -11.08
CA ARG A 275 -17.54 -21.82 -12.53
C ARG A 275 -16.67 -20.60 -12.81
N ASP A 276 -17.00 -19.48 -12.17
CA ASP A 276 -16.39 -18.18 -12.45
C ASP A 276 -15.29 -17.83 -11.44
N GLY A 277 -15.16 -18.57 -10.33
CA GLY A 277 -14.17 -18.29 -9.28
C GLY A 277 -14.55 -17.12 -8.36
N ILE A 278 -15.82 -16.70 -8.36
CA ILE A 278 -16.27 -15.50 -7.63
C ILE A 278 -16.81 -15.88 -6.25
N LEU A 279 -16.21 -15.33 -5.20
CA LEU A 279 -16.71 -15.31 -3.82
C LEU A 279 -17.47 -14.01 -3.58
N THR A 280 -18.79 -14.10 -3.39
CA THR A 280 -19.64 -12.98 -3.02
C THR A 280 -19.89 -12.98 -1.52
N LEU A 281 -19.67 -11.85 -0.86
CA LEU A 281 -19.98 -11.64 0.55
C LEU A 281 -21.25 -10.79 0.70
N TYR A 282 -22.01 -11.03 1.78
CA TYR A 282 -23.30 -10.38 2.03
C TYR A 282 -23.34 -9.69 3.39
N VAL A 283 -23.88 -8.47 3.41
CA VAL A 283 -24.36 -7.76 4.60
C VAL A 283 -25.79 -7.33 4.29
N GLY A 284 -26.74 -8.25 4.48
CA GLY A 284 -28.15 -8.01 4.17
C GLY A 284 -28.40 -7.82 2.67
N LEU A 285 -28.62 -6.58 2.25
CA LEU A 285 -28.80 -6.19 0.84
C LEU A 285 -27.49 -5.74 0.18
N TYR A 286 -26.49 -5.37 0.96
CA TYR A 286 -25.18 -4.98 0.46
C TYR A 286 -24.36 -6.22 0.11
N THR A 287 -23.66 -6.17 -1.01
CA THR A 287 -22.81 -7.25 -1.49
C THR A 287 -21.50 -6.72 -2.03
N GLN A 288 -20.51 -7.59 -2.12
CA GLN A 288 -19.26 -7.30 -2.83
C GLN A 288 -18.70 -8.61 -3.39
N ASN A 289 -18.12 -8.54 -4.59
CA ASN A 289 -17.56 -9.70 -5.26
C ASN A 289 -16.03 -9.69 -5.19
N PHE A 290 -15.46 -10.87 -4.95
CA PHE A 290 -14.04 -11.14 -5.01
C PHE A 290 -13.81 -12.33 -5.96
N GLU A 291 -13.17 -12.10 -7.09
CA GLU A 291 -12.76 -13.18 -7.99
C GLU A 291 -11.46 -13.79 -7.45
N ILE A 292 -11.58 -14.88 -6.70
CA ILE A 292 -10.48 -15.55 -5.98
C ILE A 292 -9.84 -16.70 -6.78
N GLY A 293 -10.36 -16.97 -7.97
CA GLY A 293 -10.02 -18.11 -8.82
C GLY A 293 -10.89 -19.35 -8.59
N THR A 294 -10.83 -20.27 -9.54
CA THR A 294 -11.54 -21.57 -9.51
C THR A 294 -10.85 -22.60 -8.61
N GLY A 295 -11.56 -23.65 -8.20
CA GLY A 295 -11.00 -24.83 -7.54
C GLY A 295 -11.05 -24.86 -6.01
N TYR A 296 -11.63 -23.84 -5.37
CA TYR A 296 -11.85 -23.83 -3.92
C TYR A 296 -12.93 -24.84 -3.51
N ASP A 297 -12.73 -25.48 -2.36
CA ASP A 297 -13.71 -26.34 -1.71
C ASP A 297 -14.66 -25.49 -0.85
N PRO A 298 -15.97 -25.39 -1.18
CA PRO A 298 -16.92 -24.55 -0.45
C PRO A 298 -17.03 -24.86 1.06
N THR A 299 -16.66 -26.06 1.48
CA THR A 299 -16.75 -26.50 2.89
C THR A 299 -15.64 -25.95 3.77
N LYS A 300 -14.59 -25.38 3.18
CA LYS A 300 -13.41 -24.84 3.90
C LYS A 300 -13.47 -23.33 4.11
N PHE A 301 -14.47 -22.64 3.57
CA PHE A 301 -14.69 -21.24 3.90
C PHE A 301 -15.24 -21.13 5.32
N GLN A 302 -14.73 -20.15 6.06
CA GLN A 302 -15.15 -19.87 7.43
C GLN A 302 -15.35 -18.36 7.61
N ILE A 303 -16.47 -17.98 8.22
CA ILE A 303 -16.70 -16.60 8.65
C ILE A 303 -15.89 -16.35 9.93
N VAL A 304 -15.10 -15.29 9.92
CA VAL A 304 -14.19 -14.90 10.98
C VAL A 304 -14.21 -13.39 11.19
N SER A 305 -13.59 -12.92 12.26
CA SER A 305 -13.31 -11.50 12.46
C SER A 305 -11.96 -11.16 11.86
N ASP A 306 -11.86 -10.00 11.23
CA ASP A 306 -10.57 -9.38 10.95
C ASP A 306 -10.19 -8.45 12.11
N THR A 307 -9.02 -8.70 12.68
CA THR A 307 -8.49 -8.00 13.85
C THR A 307 -7.21 -7.24 13.50
N ASN A 308 -6.90 -7.13 12.20
CA ASN A 308 -5.79 -6.30 11.76
C ASN A 308 -5.96 -4.86 12.28
N ARG A 309 -4.82 -4.29 12.66
CA ARG A 309 -4.74 -2.94 13.18
C ARG A 309 -4.98 -1.92 12.05
N GLU A 310 -5.64 -0.80 12.36
CA GLU A 310 -5.92 0.30 11.43
C GLU A 310 -6.75 -0.08 10.18
N ILE A 311 -7.66 -1.02 10.39
CA ILE A 311 -8.85 -1.22 9.55
C ILE A 311 -10.06 -1.41 10.48
N PRO A 312 -11.30 -1.19 10.02
CA PRO A 312 -12.49 -1.49 10.82
C PRO A 312 -12.49 -2.93 11.34
N GLN A 313 -12.51 -3.09 12.67
CA GLN A 313 -12.46 -4.40 13.35
C GLN A 313 -13.86 -4.98 13.53
N ILE A 314 -14.37 -5.57 12.45
CA ILE A 314 -15.75 -6.06 12.40
C ILE A 314 -15.85 -7.50 12.89
N TYR A 315 -16.66 -7.72 13.92
CA TYR A 315 -16.98 -9.06 14.39
C TYR A 315 -17.69 -9.87 13.30
N LEU A 316 -17.13 -11.02 12.93
CA LEU A 316 -17.64 -11.88 11.86
C LEU A 316 -17.85 -11.13 10.53
N GLY A 317 -17.02 -10.12 10.26
CA GLY A 317 -17.07 -9.30 9.05
C GLY A 317 -16.29 -9.88 7.86
N ALA A 318 -15.56 -10.98 8.04
CA ALA A 318 -14.66 -11.51 7.03
C ALA A 318 -14.86 -13.02 6.79
N VAL A 319 -14.32 -13.48 5.66
CA VAL A 319 -14.17 -14.90 5.33
C VAL A 319 -12.69 -15.21 5.17
N GLN A 320 -12.29 -16.36 5.70
CA GLN A 320 -11.02 -17.00 5.39
C GLN A 320 -11.28 -18.36 4.73
N TYR A 321 -10.27 -18.90 4.05
CA TYR A 321 -10.32 -20.24 3.49
C TYR A 321 -9.31 -21.15 4.19
N ASN A 322 -9.80 -22.17 4.90
CA ASN A 322 -9.06 -23.12 5.73
C ASN A 322 -8.40 -24.23 4.89
N GLY A 323 -7.75 -23.85 3.81
CA GLY A 323 -6.97 -24.73 2.96
C GLY A 323 -5.98 -23.92 2.15
N SER A 324 -5.03 -24.60 1.51
CA SER A 324 -4.09 -23.92 0.61
C SER A 324 -4.82 -23.36 -0.62
N PRO A 325 -4.42 -22.17 -1.13
CA PRO A 325 -4.96 -21.65 -2.38
C PRO A 325 -4.86 -22.70 -3.50
N PRO A 326 -5.94 -22.99 -4.25
CA PRO A 326 -5.93 -24.04 -5.29
C PRO A 326 -4.90 -23.81 -6.40
N LYS A 327 -4.63 -22.53 -6.70
CA LYS A 327 -3.60 -22.09 -7.64
C LYS A 327 -2.65 -21.13 -6.90
N PRO A 328 -1.70 -21.67 -6.12
CA PRO A 328 -0.78 -20.84 -5.37
C PRO A 328 0.27 -20.24 -6.32
N GLY A 329 0.88 -19.14 -5.88
CA GLY A 329 1.95 -18.47 -6.61
C GLY A 329 1.58 -17.08 -7.07
N MET A 330 2.60 -16.37 -7.52
CA MET A 330 2.47 -15.00 -8.01
C MET A 330 1.85 -15.01 -9.41
N PRO A 331 0.78 -14.24 -9.66
CA PRO A 331 0.18 -14.10 -10.98
C PRO A 331 1.10 -13.29 -11.91
N SER A 332 0.92 -13.41 -13.23
CA SER A 332 1.80 -12.82 -14.25
C SER A 332 1.86 -11.29 -14.22
N GLU A 333 0.78 -10.66 -13.77
CA GLU A 333 0.62 -9.21 -13.66
C GLU A 333 1.42 -8.66 -12.46
N CYS A 334 1.73 -9.51 -11.48
CA CYS A 334 2.50 -9.14 -10.30
C CYS A 334 3.98 -9.48 -10.46
N LYS A 335 4.82 -8.68 -9.80
CA LYS A 335 6.27 -8.87 -9.68
C LYS A 335 6.64 -9.01 -8.20
N PRO A 336 7.74 -9.70 -7.86
CA PRO A 336 8.22 -9.74 -6.49
C PRO A 336 8.47 -8.34 -5.94
N CYS A 337 8.04 -8.11 -4.70
CA CYS A 337 8.33 -6.86 -4.01
C CYS A 337 9.83 -6.66 -3.85
N LYS A 338 10.28 -5.44 -4.14
CA LYS A 338 11.71 -5.12 -4.13
C LYS A 338 12.17 -4.95 -2.69
N SER A 339 13.39 -5.36 -2.45
CA SER A 339 14.04 -5.11 -1.18
C SER A 339 14.43 -3.64 -1.08
N ILE A 340 14.36 -3.11 0.14
CA ILE A 340 14.69 -1.72 0.42
C ILE A 340 16.17 -1.51 0.08
N PRO A 341 16.53 -0.43 -0.64
CA PRO A 341 17.93 -0.18 -0.94
C PRO A 341 18.66 0.31 0.33
N GLY A 342 19.96 -0.01 0.42
CA GLY A 342 20.84 0.53 1.44
C GLY A 342 20.98 2.04 1.34
N ILE A 343 21.52 2.66 2.39
CA ILE A 343 21.70 4.11 2.50
C ILE A 343 23.11 4.47 1.99
N PRO A 344 23.26 5.12 0.82
CA PRO A 344 24.56 5.57 0.33
C PRO A 344 25.18 6.56 1.31
N GLY A 345 26.48 6.38 1.59
CA GLY A 345 27.20 7.13 2.62
C GLY A 345 27.16 6.49 4.02
N ILE A 346 26.32 5.47 4.26
CA ILE A 346 26.27 4.70 5.52
C ILE A 346 26.60 3.22 5.28
N ASP A 347 25.86 2.56 4.40
CA ASP A 347 26.00 1.12 4.17
C ASP A 347 27.15 0.86 3.18
N GLN A 348 28.06 -0.08 3.49
CA GLN A 348 29.19 -0.45 2.62
C GLN A 348 29.20 -1.95 2.29
N PRO A 349 29.14 -2.32 0.99
CA PRO A 349 28.65 -1.48 -0.11
C PRO A 349 27.16 -1.13 0.11
N PRO A 350 26.61 -0.06 -0.51
CA PRO A 350 25.18 0.22 -0.41
C PRO A 350 24.44 -1.03 -0.89
N ALA A 351 23.74 -1.69 0.05
CA ALA A 351 23.13 -2.97 -0.22
C ALA A 351 22.03 -2.78 -1.26
N THR A 352 22.18 -3.32 -2.47
CA THR A 352 21.11 -3.34 -3.47
C THR A 352 20.02 -4.38 -3.15
N SER A 353 20.07 -4.98 -1.97
CA SER A 353 19.02 -5.86 -1.48
C SER A 353 19.17 -6.22 0.00
N TYR A 354 18.15 -5.97 0.82
CA TYR A 354 17.96 -6.72 2.06
C TYR A 354 17.19 -8.01 1.76
N PRO A 355 17.63 -9.18 2.28
CA PRO A 355 16.76 -10.34 2.31
C PRO A 355 15.59 -10.03 3.24
N ILE A 356 14.36 -10.11 2.73
CA ILE A 356 13.23 -10.43 3.59
C ILE A 356 13.58 -11.80 4.18
N SER A 357 13.68 -11.89 5.51
CA SER A 357 13.81 -13.19 6.17
C SER A 357 12.51 -13.97 5.95
N THR A 358 12.45 -14.73 4.86
CA THR A 358 11.48 -15.80 4.65
C THR A 358 12.07 -17.16 5.06
N ALA A 359 13.15 -17.17 5.85
CA ALA A 359 13.75 -18.41 6.32
C ALA A 359 12.84 -19.07 7.38
N PRO A 360 12.40 -20.31 7.16
CA PRO A 360 11.71 -21.09 8.18
C PRO A 360 12.67 -21.36 9.33
N THR A 361 12.23 -21.16 10.57
CA THR A 361 12.96 -21.59 11.77
C THR A 361 13.07 -23.11 11.74
N SER A 362 14.12 -23.64 11.12
CA SER A 362 14.51 -25.04 11.28
C SER A 362 15.20 -25.17 12.64
N SER A 363 14.41 -25.20 13.72
CA SER A 363 14.89 -25.77 14.98
C SER A 363 14.68 -27.28 14.90
N THR A 364 15.69 -27.99 14.42
CA THR A 364 15.81 -29.43 14.62
C THR A 364 15.99 -29.72 16.10
N LYS A 365 14.89 -30.05 16.78
CA LYS A 365 14.93 -30.85 18.00
C LYS A 365 13.81 -31.90 17.92
N PRO A 366 14.12 -33.20 17.90
CA PRO A 366 13.10 -34.23 17.79
C PRO A 366 12.46 -34.50 19.17
N MET A 367 11.13 -34.55 19.21
CA MET A 367 10.36 -35.14 20.30
C MET A 367 9.16 -35.91 19.70
N PRO A 368 8.62 -36.92 20.41
CA PRO A 368 8.28 -38.20 19.82
C PRO A 368 6.81 -38.27 19.39
N THR A 369 6.56 -39.17 18.44
CA THR A 369 5.25 -39.61 17.96
C THR A 369 4.33 -40.06 19.09
N PRO A 370 3.04 -39.67 19.03
CA PRO A 370 1.97 -40.53 19.53
C PRO A 370 0.91 -40.84 18.46
N THR A 371 0.36 -42.04 18.63
CA THR A 371 -0.48 -42.87 17.76
C THR A 371 -1.93 -42.35 17.59
N VAL A 372 -2.54 -42.63 16.43
CA VAL A 372 -3.96 -42.39 16.04
C VAL A 372 -4.88 -43.53 16.53
N PRO A 373 -6.18 -43.30 16.83
CA PRO A 373 -7.27 -43.88 16.01
C PRO A 373 -8.53 -42.97 15.76
N PRO A 374 -9.51 -43.38 14.91
CA PRO A 374 -10.29 -42.50 13.99
C PRO A 374 -11.84 -42.43 14.20
N MET A 375 -12.57 -41.89 13.17
CA MET A 375 -14.04 -41.90 12.82
C MET A 375 -14.92 -40.73 13.32
N SER A 376 -15.99 -40.23 12.66
CA SER A 376 -16.75 -40.49 11.40
C SER A 376 -17.77 -39.33 11.15
N THR A 377 -18.24 -39.14 9.91
CA THR A 377 -19.36 -38.24 9.47
C THR A 377 -20.67 -39.05 9.25
N PRO A 378 -21.92 -38.49 9.23
CA PRO A 378 -22.47 -37.86 7.99
C PRO A 378 -23.71 -36.89 8.08
N SER A 379 -23.90 -36.09 7.00
CA SER A 379 -25.12 -35.91 6.16
C SER A 379 -26.29 -34.92 6.46
N ASN A 380 -26.47 -33.99 5.49
CA ASN A 380 -27.67 -33.50 4.73
C ASN A 380 -28.98 -33.01 5.38
N SER A 381 -29.49 -31.85 4.92
CA SER A 381 -30.63 -31.73 3.94
C SER A 381 -31.16 -30.28 3.78
N LYS A 382 -32.00 -30.05 2.75
CA LYS A 382 -32.28 -28.81 1.98
C LYS A 382 -33.69 -28.18 2.22
N HIS A 383 -33.91 -27.01 1.57
CA HIS A 383 -35.16 -26.35 1.08
C HIS A 383 -35.73 -25.22 1.97
N GLY A 384 -36.21 -24.03 1.55
CA GLY A 384 -36.38 -23.26 0.28
C GLY A 384 -37.16 -21.93 0.57
N LEU A 385 -36.76 -20.75 0.01
CA LEU A 385 -37.50 -19.77 -0.89
C LEU A 385 -38.81 -19.11 -0.32
N ILE A 386 -39.14 -17.79 -0.32
CA ILE A 386 -39.17 -16.69 -1.35
C ILE A 386 -39.29 -15.25 -0.70
N LYS A 387 -38.84 -14.22 -1.48
CA LYS A 387 -38.82 -12.71 -1.46
C LYS A 387 -40.01 -11.91 -0.84
N THR A 388 -39.90 -10.64 -0.41
CA THR A 388 -39.66 -9.39 -1.22
C THR A 388 -39.56 -8.14 -0.32
N VAL A 389 -38.67 -7.15 -0.56
CA VAL A 389 -38.81 -5.77 -0.01
C VAL A 389 -38.23 -4.70 -0.96
N THR A 390 -38.99 -3.60 -1.09
CA THR A 390 -38.78 -2.35 -1.84
C THR A 390 -37.77 -1.41 -1.16
N VAL A 391 -36.94 -0.70 -1.92
CA VAL A 391 -35.91 0.24 -1.40
C VAL A 391 -36.34 1.70 -1.62
N PHE A 392 -36.10 2.56 -0.64
CA PHE A 392 -35.99 4.01 -0.80
C PHE A 392 -34.64 4.48 -0.25
N GLU A 393 -34.00 5.34 -1.01
CA GLU A 393 -32.66 5.90 -0.80
C GLU A 393 -32.77 7.30 -0.18
N THR A 394 -31.84 7.67 0.70
CA THR A 394 -31.49 9.08 0.95
C THR A 394 -30.07 9.23 1.49
N ASP A 395 -29.36 10.19 0.89
CA ASP A 395 -27.99 10.68 1.08
C ASP A 395 -27.58 11.01 2.53
N VAL A 396 -26.28 10.90 2.79
CA VAL A 396 -25.61 11.43 3.99
C VAL A 396 -24.58 12.49 3.62
N VAL A 397 -24.69 13.64 4.26
CA VAL A 397 -23.80 14.83 4.16
C VAL A 397 -22.57 14.65 5.05
N GLU A 398 -21.38 14.94 4.51
CA GLU A 398 -20.10 14.95 5.25
C GLU A 398 -19.97 16.15 6.20
N VAL A 399 -19.40 15.91 7.38
CA VAL A 399 -18.93 16.97 8.30
C VAL A 399 -17.46 16.74 8.63
N THR A 400 -16.61 17.69 8.25
CA THR A 400 -15.18 17.72 8.57
C THR A 400 -14.95 18.21 10.00
N SER A 401 -14.04 17.57 10.75
CA SER A 401 -13.56 18.06 12.05
C SER A 401 -12.05 18.22 12.05
N THR A 402 -11.57 19.37 12.54
CA THR A 402 -10.15 19.72 12.70
C THR A 402 -9.77 19.59 14.18
N TYR A 403 -8.59 19.03 14.49
CA TYR A 403 -8.06 18.97 15.86
C TYR A 403 -6.78 19.81 16.00
N THR A 404 -6.64 20.48 17.13
CA THR A 404 -5.45 21.24 17.54
C THR A 404 -4.77 20.51 18.71
N LEU A 405 -3.48 20.21 18.59
CA LEU A 405 -2.69 19.63 19.66
C LEU A 405 -1.95 20.72 20.44
N THR A 406 -2.06 20.68 21.77
CA THR A 406 -1.27 21.53 22.68
C THR A 406 -0.38 20.63 23.52
N SER A 407 0.94 20.89 23.55
CA SER A 407 1.88 20.18 24.43
C SER A 407 2.32 21.06 25.59
N PHE A 408 2.48 20.45 26.77
CA PHE A 408 3.03 21.11 27.96
C PHE A 408 4.46 20.62 28.20
N VAL A 409 5.38 21.57 28.42
CA VAL A 409 6.75 21.29 28.87
C VAL A 409 6.75 21.33 30.40
N LYS A 410 7.26 20.27 31.05
CA LYS A 410 7.56 20.30 32.49
C LYS A 410 9.03 20.67 32.68
N ASN A 411 9.27 21.67 33.53
CA ASN A 411 10.59 22.09 34.00
C ASN A 411 11.26 21.03 34.87
#